data_AF-A0A373D797-F1
#
_entry.id   AF-A0A373D797-F1
#
_cell.length_a   1.000
_cell.length_b   1.000
_cell.length_c   1.000
_cell.angle_alpha   90.00
_cell.angle_beta   90.00
_cell.angle_gamma   90.00
#
_symmetry.space_group_name_H-M   'P 1'
#
loop_
_entity.id
_entity.type
_entity.pdbx_description
1 polymer ?
#
loop_
_entity_poly.entity_id
_entity_poly.type
_entity_poly.pdbx_seq_one_letter_code
_entity_poly.pdbx_strand_id
1 'polypeptide(L)' 'MKVRSSVKPICEKCKVIKRKGSIRIICENPKHKQRQADAAICLYFFARL' A
#
# COMPACT_ATOMS: atom_id res chain seq x y z
N MET A 1 -9.88 0.77 -2.13
CA MET A 1 -8.51 0.39 -1.75
C MET A 1 -7.57 0.97 -2.78
N LYS A 2 -6.60 1.81 -2.40
CA LYS A 2 -5.60 2.37 -3.33
C LYS A 2 -4.28 1.60 -3.24
N VAL A 3 -3.72 1.18 -4.36
CA VAL A 3 -2.41 0.51 -4.40
C VAL A 3 -1.34 1.56 -4.67
N ARG A 4 -0.30 1.62 -3.83
CA ARG A 4 0.83 2.57 -3.96
C ARG A 4 2.14 1.85 -3.66
N SER A 5 3.25 2.32 -4.22
CA SER A 5 4.60 1.81 -3.91
C SER A 5 5.04 2.16 -2.49
N SER A 6 4.71 3.37 -2.03
CA SER A 6 4.93 3.83 -0.65
C SER A 6 3.59 4.12 0.01
N VAL A 7 3.39 3.57 1.20
CA VAL A 7 2.18 3.75 2.01
C VAL A 7 2.52 4.56 3.28
N LYS A 8 1.86 5.71 3.45
CA LYS A 8 1.97 6.56 4.64
C LYS A 8 0.58 6.75 5.27
N PRO A 9 0.47 6.75 6.61
CA PRO A 9 -0.78 7.10 7.28
C PRO A 9 -1.16 8.56 6.98
N ILE A 10 -2.45 8.79 6.78
CA ILE A 10 -3.02 10.13 6.45
C ILE A 10 -3.73 10.73 7.68
N CYS A 11 -4.14 9.87 8.61
CA CYS A 11 -5.00 10.21 9.74
C CYS A 11 -4.51 9.51 11.01
N GLU A 12 -4.87 10.01 12.17
CA GLU A 12 -4.49 9.42 13.47
C GLU A 12 -5.04 7.99 13.66
N LYS A 13 -6.23 7.73 13.09
CA LYS A 13 -6.88 6.40 13.12
C LYS A 13 -6.28 5.40 12.11
N CYS A 14 -5.39 5.84 11.24
CA CYS A 14 -4.88 5.03 10.15
C CYS A 14 -3.79 4.10 10.68
N LYS A 15 -4.05 2.78 10.72
CA LYS A 15 -3.10 1.80 11.25
C LYS A 15 -2.38 1.07 10.11
N VAL A 16 -1.07 0.92 10.25
CA VAL A 16 -0.22 0.14 9.35
C VAL A 16 -0.19 -1.30 9.86
N ILE A 17 -0.59 -2.25 9.01
CA ILE A 17 -0.68 -3.67 9.35
C ILE A 17 0.04 -4.49 8.28
N LYS A 18 0.87 -5.44 8.73
CA LYS A 18 1.48 -6.45 7.87
C LYS A 18 0.62 -7.71 7.89
N ARG A 19 0.10 -8.14 6.72
CA ARG A 19 -0.65 -9.41 6.56
C ARG A 19 -0.17 -10.12 5.30
N LYS A 20 0.16 -11.42 5.41
CA LYS A 20 0.62 -12.26 4.29
C LYS A 20 1.78 -11.60 3.50
N GLY A 21 2.78 -11.07 4.20
CA GLY A 21 3.94 -10.39 3.59
C GLY A 21 3.68 -8.98 3.04
N SER A 22 2.43 -8.55 2.83
CA SER A 22 2.13 -7.21 2.32
C SER A 22 1.78 -6.21 3.43
N ILE A 23 2.26 -4.97 3.27
CA ILE A 23 1.87 -3.84 4.14
C ILE A 23 0.56 -3.21 3.63
N ARG A 24 -0.37 -2.95 4.55
CA ARG A 24 -1.67 -2.31 4.27
C ARG A 24 -1.98 -1.25 5.32
N ILE A 25 -2.74 -0.23 4.92
CA ILE A 25 -3.31 0.77 5.81
C ILE A 25 -4.80 0.48 5.95
N ILE A 26 -5.25 0.29 7.18
CA ILE A 26 -6.67 0.17 7.53
C ILE A 26 -7.11 1.43 8.25
N CYS A 27 -8.29 1.91 7.89
CA CYS A 27 -8.98 3.03 8.51
C CYS A 27 -10.49 2.75 8.43
N GLU A 28 -11.26 3.35 9.34
CA GLU A 28 -12.73 3.40 9.28
C GLU A 28 -13.21 4.05 7.98
N ASN A 29 -12.54 5.14 7.56
CA ASN A 29 -12.83 5.80 6.30
C ASN A 29 -12.26 4.99 5.11
N PRO A 30 -13.09 4.52 4.17
CA PRO A 30 -12.64 3.74 3.02
C PRO A 30 -11.68 4.50 2.08
N LYS A 31 -11.69 5.84 2.10
CA LYS A 31 -10.80 6.67 1.27
C LYS A 31 -9.32 6.52 1.65
N HIS A 32 -9.02 6.17 2.90
CA HIS A 32 -7.64 6.02 3.41
C HIS A 32 -7.09 4.59 3.30
N LYS A 33 -7.90 3.61 2.88
CA LYS A 33 -7.46 2.21 2.76
C LYS A 33 -6.46 2.06 1.62
N GLN A 34 -5.23 1.64 1.97
CA GLN A 34 -4.11 1.51 1.02
C GLN A 34 -3.44 0.14 1.11
N ARG A 35 -2.84 -0.32 0.01
CA ARG A 35 -2.00 -1.51 -0.09
C ARG A 35 -0.66 -1.16 -0.72
N GLN A 36 0.43 -1.66 -0.14
CA GLN A 36 1.74 -1.55 -0.75
C GLN A 36 1.85 -2.52 -1.95
N ALA A 37 2.23 -2.01 -3.11
CA ALA A 37 2.64 -2.85 -4.23
C ALA A 37 4.03 -3.42 -3.94
N ASP A 38 4.20 -4.72 -4.15
CA ASP A 38 5.50 -5.36 -4.05
C ASP A 38 6.43 -4.84 -5.16
N ALA A 39 7.65 -4.48 -4.79
CA ALA A 39 8.62 -3.82 -5.66
C ALA A 39 8.93 -4.66 -6.92
N ALA A 40 8.77 -5.97 -6.85
CA ALA A 40 8.90 -6.88 -8.00
C ALA A 40 8.02 -6.43 -9.18
N ILE A 41 6.76 -6.02 -8.94
CA ILE A 41 5.85 -5.59 -10.02
C ILE A 41 6.32 -4.28 -10.66
N CYS A 42 7.00 -3.42 -9.90
CA CYS A 42 7.49 -2.14 -10.42
C CYS A 42 8.74 -2.33 -11.29
N LEU A 43 9.64 -3.25 -10.91
CA LEU A 43 10.83 -3.60 -11.70
C LEU A 43 10.46 -4.26 -13.03
N TYR A 44 9.46 -5.15 -13.05
CA TYR A 44 9.00 -5.79 -14.29
C TYR A 44 8.37 -4.82 -15.31
N PHE A 45 7.84 -3.67 -14.86
CA PHE A 45 7.22 -2.69 -15.76
C PHE A 45 8.22 -1.64 -16.30
N PHE A 46 9.28 -1.33 -15.55
CA PHE A 46 10.34 -0.42 -16.02
C PHE A 46 11.44 -1.13 -16.82
N ALA A 47 11.71 -2.41 -16.58
CA ALA A 47 12.78 -3.16 -17.26
C ALA A 47 12.39 -3.72 -18.65
N ARG A 48 11.18 -3.44 -19.14
CA ARG A 48 10.67 -3.94 -20.42
C ARG A 48 10.41 -2.83 -21.45
N LEU A 49 10.91 -1.62 -21.18
CA LEU A 49 10.94 -0.46 -22.07
C LEU A 49 12.38 -0.16 -22.45
#